data_AF-A0A158E4B8-F1
#
_entry.id   AF-A0A158E4B8-F1
#
_cell.length_a   1.000
_cell.length_b   1.000
_cell.length_c   1.000
_cell.angle_alpha   90.00
_cell.angle_beta   90.00
_cell.angle_gamma   90.00
#
_symmetry.space_group_name_H-M   'P 1'
#
loop_
_entity.id
_entity.type
_entity.pdbx_description
1 polymer ?
#
loop_
_entity_poly.entity_id
_entity_poly.type
_entity_poly.pdbx_seq_one_letter_code
_entity_poly.pdbx_strand_id
1 'polypeptide(L)' 'MLGLTFPGECEVELLQFPDPKAEQGEVVVQMKASGICGSDLHPYRGPKDLASFKAALLTGAPNTASCVREV' A
#
# COMPACT_ATOMS: atom_id res chain seq x y z
N MET A 1 -8.33 -4.67 7.03
CA MET A 1 -8.44 -4.18 5.64
C MET A 1 -7.56 -4.97 4.69
N LEU A 2 -7.92 -5.06 3.40
CA LEU A 2 -7.05 -5.59 2.35
C LEU A 2 -6.26 -4.44 1.70
N GLY A 3 -4.98 -4.66 1.44
CA GLY A 3 -4.10 -3.68 0.79
C GLY A 3 -3.33 -4.31 -0.36
N LEU A 4 -3.08 -3.52 -1.40
CA LEU A 4 -2.28 -3.89 -2.57
C LEU A 4 -0.87 -3.33 -2.40
N THR A 5 0.14 -4.17 -2.59
CA THR A 5 1.55 -3.78 -2.44
C THR A 5 2.39 -4.08 -3.67
N PHE A 6 3.49 -3.32 -3.82
CA PHE A 6 4.44 -3.43 -4.93
C PHE A 6 5.80 -3.93 -4.42
N PRO A 7 6.04 -5.24 -4.36
CA PRO A 7 7.33 -5.79 -3.93
C PRO A 7 8.47 -5.54 -4.93
N GLY A 8 8.16 -5.20 -6.19
CA GLY A 8 9.11 -5.02 -7.29
C GLY A 8 9.04 -6.13 -8.33
N GLU A 9 9.89 -6.08 -9.35
CA GLU A 9 10.00 -7.08 -10.43
C GLU A 9 8.68 -7.31 -11.18
N CYS A 10 7.87 -6.26 -11.32
CA CYS A 10 6.55 -6.30 -11.94
C CYS A 10 5.55 -7.25 -11.22
N GLU A 11 5.77 -7.53 -9.93
CA GLU A 11 4.85 -8.29 -9.09
C GLU A 11 3.97 -7.37 -8.23
N VAL A 12 2.81 -7.90 -7.85
CA VAL A 12 1.84 -7.26 -6.96
C VAL A 12 1.38 -8.29 -5.94
N GLU A 13 1.28 -7.89 -4.67
CA GLU A 13 0.78 -8.73 -3.60
C GLU A 13 -0.43 -8.10 -2.91
N LEU A 14 -1.40 -8.93 -2.54
CA LEU A 14 -2.53 -8.53 -1.69
C LEU A 14 -2.29 -9.04 -0.28
N LEU A 15 -2.24 -8.11 0.68
CA LEU A 15 -1.94 -8.42 2.08
C LEU A 15 -3.06 -7.90 2.99
N GLN A 16 -3.30 -8.62 4.09
CA GLN A 16 -4.22 -8.19 5.12
C GLN A 16 -3.50 -7.30 6.14
N PHE A 17 -4.10 -6.15 6.41
CA PHE A 17 -3.65 -5.17 7.38
C PHE A 17 -4.73 -4.96 8.45
N PRO A 18 -4.35 -4.54 9.68
CA PRO A 18 -5.34 -4.06 10.64
C PRO A 18 -6.09 -2.85 10.06
N ASP A 19 -7.36 -2.69 10.44
CA ASP A 19 -8.08 -1.47 10.08
C ASP A 19 -7.47 -0.26 10.81
N PRO A 20 -7.30 0.89 10.12
CA PRO A 20 -6.65 2.06 10.68
C PRO A 20 -7.55 2.68 11.75
N LYS A 21 -6.91 3.30 12.76
CA LYS A 21 -7.59 4.07 13.80
C LYS A 21 -7.23 5.53 13.60
N ALA A 22 -8.22 6.41 13.60
CA ALA A 22 -7.99 7.85 13.55
C ALA A 22 -7.68 8.38 14.94
N GLU A 23 -6.70 9.28 15.01
CA GLU A 23 -6.40 10.08 16.20
C GLU A 23 -7.15 11.42 16.18
N GLN A 24 -6.94 12.25 17.20
CA GLN A 24 -7.60 13.54 17.30
C GLN A 24 -7.25 14.46 16.10
N GLY A 25 -8.26 14.82 15.32
CA GLY A 25 -8.11 15.65 14.12
C GLY A 25 -7.98 14.87 12.81
N GLU A 26 -8.02 13.53 12.87
CA GLU A 26 -7.95 12.66 11.70
C GLU A 26 -9.32 12.03 11.37
N VAL A 27 -9.44 11.49 10.16
CA VAL A 27 -10.62 10.73 9.73
C VAL A 27 -10.20 9.46 9.02
N VAL A 28 -10.94 8.36 9.27
CA VAL A 28 -10.79 7.13 8.50
C VAL A 28 -11.69 7.19 7.28
N VAL A 29 -11.11 7.03 6.09
CA VAL A 29 -11.84 7.03 4.82
C VAL A 29 -12.01 5.60 4.31
N GLN A 30 -13.24 5.24 3.95
CA GLN A 30 -13.49 4.01 3.22
C GLN A 30 -13.12 4.20 1.74
N MET A 31 -12.02 3.61 1.32
CA MET A 31 -11.62 3.59 -0.09
C MET A 31 -12.66 2.83 -0.93
N LYS A 32 -13.12 3.46 -2.02
CA LYS A 32 -14.02 2.87 -3.03
C LYS A 32 -13.31 2.55 -4.34
N ALA A 33 -12.33 3.37 -4.70
CA ALA A 33 -11.50 3.20 -5.87
C ALA A 33 -10.15 3.88 -5.63
N SER A 34 -9.11 3.35 -6.27
CA SER A 34 -7.77 3.93 -6.31
C SER A 34 -7.20 3.72 -7.71
N GLY A 35 -6.59 4.77 -8.28
CA GLY A 35 -5.92 4.71 -9.58
C GLY A 35 -4.41 4.61 -9.40
N ILE A 36 -3.73 4.09 -10.42
CA ILE A 36 -2.27 3.98 -10.48
C ILE A 36 -1.75 5.02 -11.47
N CYS A 37 -0.81 5.86 -11.04
CA CYS A 37 -0.12 6.85 -11.86
C CYS A 37 1.25 6.33 -12.32
N GLY A 38 1.88 6.98 -13.29
CA GLY A 38 3.22 6.63 -13.76
C GLY A 38 4.29 6.66 -12.65
N SER A 39 4.12 7.49 -11.62
CA SER A 39 5.02 7.52 -10.45
C SER A 39 5.03 6.20 -9.68
N ASP A 40 3.88 5.53 -9.57
CA ASP A 40 3.72 4.27 -8.84
C ASP A 40 4.36 3.09 -9.59
N LEU A 41 4.60 3.25 -10.90
CA LEU A 41 5.25 2.23 -11.71
C LEU A 41 6.76 2.12 -11.47
N HIS A 42 7.39 3.12 -10.83
CA HIS A 42 8.81 3.06 -10.48
C HIS A 42 9.11 1.94 -9.47
N PRO A 43 8.46 1.88 -8.29
CA PRO A 43 8.67 0.76 -7.37
C PRO A 43 8.14 -0.57 -7.93
N TYR A 44 7.06 -0.56 -8.71
CA TYR A 44 6.53 -1.77 -9.36
C TYR A 44 7.54 -2.43 -10.30
N ARG A 45 8.23 -1.64 -11.14
CA ARG A 45 9.23 -2.15 -12.10
C ARG A 45 10.64 -2.22 -11.54
N GLY A 46 10.86 -1.66 -10.35
CA GLY A 46 12.15 -1.66 -9.67
C GLY A 46 12.53 -3.05 -9.16
N PRO A 47 13.80 -3.24 -8.77
CA PRO A 47 14.24 -4.49 -8.17
C PRO A 47 13.51 -4.76 -6.85
N LYS A 48 13.40 -6.04 -6.47
CA LYS A 48 12.85 -6.41 -5.16
C LYS A 48 13.69 -5.83 -4.04
N ASP A 49 13.15 -4.85 -3.33
CA ASP A 49 13.72 -4.31 -2.10
C ASP A 49 12.91 -4.81 -0.90
N LEU A 50 13.16 -6.07 -0.54
CA LEU A 50 12.51 -6.73 0.59
C LEU A 50 12.77 -6.01 1.93
N ALA A 51 13.87 -5.28 2.07
CA ALA A 51 14.17 -4.54 3.30
C ALA A 51 13.27 -3.31 3.43
N SER A 52 13.20 -2.50 2.37
CA SER A 52 12.31 -1.32 2.33
C SER A 52 10.84 -1.71 2.35
N PHE A 53 10.48 -2.81 1.68
CA PHE A 53 9.13 -3.38 1.70
C PHE A 53 8.70 -3.83 3.11
N LYS A 54 9.55 -4.58 3.83
CA LYS A 54 9.28 -4.99 5.21
C LYS A 54 9.18 -3.79 6.16
N ALA A 55 10.04 -2.78 5.98
CA ALA A 55 9.98 -1.56 6.76
C ALA A 55 8.66 -0.81 6.52
N ALA A 56 8.20 -0.73 5.26
CA ALA A 56 6.94 -0.08 4.91
C ALA A 56 5.71 -0.82 5.44
N LEU A 57 5.72 -2.17 5.44
CA LEU A 57 4.68 -2.99 6.06
C LEU A 57 4.55 -2.74 7.58
N LEU A 58 5.69 -2.53 8.26
CA LEU A 58 5.71 -2.30 9.70
C LEU A 58 5.36 -0.87 10.10
N THR A 59 5.61 0.11 9.22
CA THR A 59 5.45 1.55 9.52
C THR A 59 4.24 2.20 8.85
N GLY A 60 3.54 1.48 7.97
CA GLY A 60 2.41 2.03 7.21
C GLY A 60 2.82 3.16 6.26
N ALA A 61 4.08 3.16 5.80
CA ALA A 61 4.63 4.23 4.98
C ALA A 61 3.87 4.37 3.63
N PRO A 62 3.64 5.61 3.15
CA PRO A 62 2.70 5.91 2.07
C PRO A 62 3.16 5.47 0.67
N ASN A 63 4.35 4.89 0.55
CA ASN A 63 5.03 4.65 -0.73
C ASN A 63 4.83 3.24 -1.31
N THR A 64 4.07 2.35 -0.66
CA THR A 64 3.94 0.97 -1.16
C THR A 64 2.57 0.32 -1.02
N ALA A 65 1.54 1.00 -0.53
CA ALA A 65 0.22 0.39 -0.31
C ALA A 65 -0.94 1.21 -0.88
N SER A 66 -1.50 0.77 -2.01
CA SER A 66 -2.82 1.22 -2.45
C SER A 66 -3.85 0.47 -1.61
N CYS A 67 -4.61 1.19 -0.77
CA CYS A 67 -5.66 0.57 0.04
C CYS A 67 -6.85 0.19 -0.86
N VAL A 68 -7.04 -1.11 -1.10
CA VAL A 68 -8.14 -1.63 -1.92
C VAL A 68 -9.10 -2.40 -1.01
N ARG A 69 -10.23 -1.79 -0.67
CA ARG A 69 -11.36 -2.52 -0.10
C ARG A 69 -12.40 -2.69 -1.20
N GLU A 70 -12.51 -3.90 -1.75
CA GLU A 70 -13.68 -4.27 -2.54
C GLU A 70 -14.93 -4.29 -1.64
N VAL A 71 -16.04 -3.83 -2.20
CA VAL A 71 -17.39 -3.96 -1.63
C VAL A 71 -18.04 -5.17 -2.28
#